data_AF-A0A2A4QS91-F1
#
_entry.id   AF-A0A2A4QS91-F1
#
_cell.length_a   1.000
_cell.length_b   1.000
_cell.length_c   1.000
_cell.angle_alpha   90.00
_cell.angle_beta   90.00
_cell.angle_gamma   90.00
#
_symmetry.space_group_name_H-M   'P 1'
#
loop_
_entity.id
_entity.type
_entity.pdbx_description
1 polymer ?
#
loop_
_entity_poly.entity_id
_entity_poly.type
_entity_poly.pdbx_seq_one_letter_code
_entity_poly.pdbx_strand_id
1 'polypeptide(L)'
;MDLSFFTQAKTFFDFGLNQSFDGLPPVLQNIITHTGSENLTALFAALWRDIDPAWDINLCDLSGHGYDMDVDQKILSIDSKGLLPDQALSSSYFAPQILLSLIEGIRMVRHVEWLDNALERYHPESIVKIGRICVADSVSQTISVAWHGRGQGCDAMWKHLLCGMHSDMAQCFDRVMERGLSQGGDESDVLTEALEMTFRTWFTDEDRVVRCDHDSLNVMDELLNDEIEIGFKHIEQASIVCLTLQVGGNVTYLCRDVLRDMMRNPFYGAIDSLINQTHLMQIIRDTKINEVAGIPFRDIDLASRFMMID
;
A
#
# COMPACT_ATOMS: atom_id res chain seq x y z
N MET A 1 -5.30 21.09 -17.73
CA MET A 1 -5.27 19.62 -17.81
C MET A 1 -6.73 19.19 -17.91
N ASP A 2 -7.12 18.63 -19.05
CA ASP A 2 -8.51 18.40 -19.44
C ASP A 2 -9.11 17.24 -18.62
N LEU A 3 -10.16 17.51 -17.85
CA LEU A 3 -10.81 16.57 -16.91
C LEU A 3 -11.84 15.66 -17.61
N SER A 4 -11.92 15.70 -18.95
CA SER A 4 -12.88 14.94 -19.75
C SER A 4 -12.51 13.47 -19.98
N PHE A 5 -11.40 12.98 -19.42
CA PHE A 5 -10.95 11.59 -19.54
C PHE A 5 -11.57 10.60 -18.52
N PHE A 6 -12.41 11.08 -17.58
CA PHE A 6 -12.86 10.29 -16.42
C PHE A 6 -14.27 9.67 -16.52
N THR A 7 -14.90 9.67 -17.70
CA THR A 7 -16.25 9.11 -17.84
C THR A 7 -16.25 7.82 -18.64
N GLN A 8 -15.94 6.71 -17.96
CA GLN A 8 -16.43 5.37 -18.32
C GLN A 8 -16.20 4.42 -17.13
N ALA A 9 -17.10 4.47 -16.14
CA ALA A 9 -17.33 3.37 -15.23
C ALA A 9 -18.20 2.34 -15.97
N LYS A 10 -17.57 1.25 -16.43
CA LYS A 10 -18.27 0.06 -16.88
C LYS A 10 -17.55 -1.17 -16.35
N THR A 11 -18.15 -1.73 -15.30
CA THR A 11 -18.14 -3.14 -14.90
C THR A 11 -16.78 -3.84 -14.75
N PHE A 12 -16.34 -3.94 -13.49
CA PHE A 12 -15.39 -4.95 -12.99
C PHE A 12 -15.76 -6.39 -13.44
N PHE A 13 -17.06 -6.66 -13.66
CA PHE A 13 -17.59 -7.95 -14.13
C PHE A 13 -17.59 -8.17 -15.67
N ASP A 14 -17.40 -7.13 -16.49
CA ASP A 14 -17.29 -7.28 -17.96
C ASP A 14 -15.84 -7.49 -18.43
N PHE A 15 -14.86 -7.43 -17.51
CA PHE A 15 -13.49 -7.85 -17.80
C PHE A 15 -13.46 -9.38 -17.94
N GLY A 16 -13.58 -9.83 -19.19
CA GLY A 16 -13.78 -11.23 -19.57
C GLY A 16 -12.85 -12.21 -18.87
N LEU A 17 -13.47 -13.23 -18.27
CA LEU A 17 -12.93 -14.47 -17.71
C LEU A 17 -12.22 -15.38 -18.76
N ASN A 18 -11.76 -14.82 -19.88
CA ASN A 18 -11.14 -15.53 -21.00
C ASN A 18 -9.75 -14.97 -21.33
N GLN A 19 -8.95 -14.60 -20.33
CA GLN A 19 -7.55 -14.23 -20.55
C GLN A 19 -6.64 -15.42 -20.27
N SER A 20 -5.70 -15.69 -21.19
CA SER A 20 -4.73 -16.77 -21.04
C SER A 20 -3.81 -16.50 -19.86
N PHE A 21 -3.52 -17.53 -19.08
CA PHE A 21 -2.61 -17.55 -17.92
C PHE A 21 -1.12 -17.32 -18.27
N ASP A 22 -0.84 -17.02 -19.54
CA ASP A 22 0.51 -16.81 -20.07
C ASP A 22 1.10 -15.52 -19.47
N GLY A 23 2.10 -15.67 -18.61
CA GLY A 23 2.87 -14.56 -18.03
C GLY A 23 2.79 -14.41 -16.50
N LEU A 24 1.97 -15.21 -15.80
CA LEU A 24 2.03 -15.25 -14.33
C LEU A 24 3.29 -16.00 -13.86
N PRO A 25 3.98 -15.54 -12.80
CA PRO A 25 5.04 -16.29 -12.15
C PRO A 25 4.60 -17.71 -11.79
N PRO A 26 5.49 -18.72 -11.89
CA PRO A 26 5.18 -20.10 -11.54
C PRO A 26 4.59 -20.26 -10.12
N VAL A 27 5.05 -19.45 -9.17
CA VAL A 27 4.54 -19.45 -7.80
C VAL A 27 3.08 -19.02 -7.75
N LEU A 28 2.69 -17.96 -8.47
CA LEU A 28 1.29 -17.54 -8.57
C LEU A 28 0.42 -18.60 -9.24
N GLN A 29 0.91 -19.21 -10.33
CA GLN A 29 0.20 -20.31 -10.98
C GLN A 29 -0.03 -21.49 -10.02
N ASN A 30 0.98 -21.83 -9.21
CA ASN A 30 0.87 -22.90 -8.23
C ASN A 30 -0.12 -22.55 -7.10
N ILE A 31 -0.06 -21.32 -6.57
CA ILE A 31 -1.00 -20.81 -5.56
C ILE A 31 -2.43 -20.84 -6.09
N ILE A 32 -2.63 -20.37 -7.32
CA ILE A 32 -3.93 -20.37 -8.01
C ILE A 32 -4.46 -21.81 -8.16
N THR A 33 -3.61 -22.74 -8.60
CA THR A 33 -3.99 -24.15 -8.78
C THR A 33 -4.45 -24.78 -7.46
N HIS A 34 -3.82 -24.41 -6.34
CA HIS A 34 -4.19 -24.90 -5.01
C HIS A 34 -5.50 -24.31 -4.47
N THR A 35 -5.87 -23.08 -4.86
CA THR A 35 -7.13 -22.48 -4.42
C THR A 35 -8.35 -22.99 -5.19
N GLY A 36 -8.17 -23.46 -6.42
CA GLY A 36 -9.23 -24.07 -7.24
C GLY A 36 -10.35 -23.11 -7.66
N SER A 37 -10.17 -21.79 -7.50
CA SER A 37 -11.17 -20.76 -7.83
C SER A 37 -10.75 -19.95 -9.06
N GLU A 38 -11.48 -20.12 -10.16
CA GLU A 38 -11.28 -19.36 -11.42
C GLU A 38 -11.43 -17.84 -11.22
N ASN A 39 -12.29 -17.42 -10.30
CA ASN A 39 -12.54 -16.00 -10.05
C ASN A 39 -11.47 -15.35 -9.15
N LEU A 40 -10.92 -16.08 -8.16
CA LEU A 40 -9.72 -15.61 -7.46
C LEU A 40 -8.53 -15.49 -8.40
N THR A 41 -8.45 -16.38 -9.38
CA THR A 41 -7.42 -16.30 -10.41
C THR A 41 -7.50 -14.99 -11.18
N ALA A 42 -8.70 -14.58 -11.60
CA ALA A 42 -8.90 -13.30 -12.27
C ALA A 42 -8.51 -12.10 -11.39
N LEU A 43 -8.82 -12.16 -10.09
CA LEU A 43 -8.43 -11.15 -9.11
C LEU A 43 -6.90 -11.05 -8.95
N PHE A 44 -6.21 -12.18 -8.79
CA PHE A 44 -4.74 -12.22 -8.74
C PHE A 44 -4.11 -11.74 -10.04
N ALA A 45 -4.68 -12.10 -11.18
CA ALA A 45 -4.22 -11.61 -12.47
C ALA A 45 -4.41 -10.09 -12.62
N ALA A 46 -5.50 -9.53 -12.08
CA ALA A 46 -5.71 -8.09 -12.06
C ALA A 46 -4.68 -7.38 -11.16
N LEU A 47 -4.41 -7.91 -9.96
CA LEU A 47 -3.36 -7.41 -9.07
C LEU A 47 -1.97 -7.46 -9.74
N TRP A 48 -1.65 -8.59 -10.38
CA TRP A 48 -0.35 -8.80 -11.02
C TRP A 48 -0.13 -7.93 -12.25
N ARG A 49 -1.20 -7.59 -12.99
CA ARG A 49 -1.09 -6.72 -14.17
C ARG A 49 -0.68 -5.29 -13.81
N ASP A 50 -0.92 -4.88 -12.58
CA ASP A 50 -0.67 -3.52 -12.13
C ASP A 50 0.79 -3.28 -11.69
N ILE A 51 1.66 -4.30 -11.76
CA ILE A 51 3.08 -4.21 -11.36
C ILE A 51 4.04 -4.53 -12.53
N ASP A 52 5.31 -4.13 -12.43
CA ASP A 52 6.33 -4.46 -13.43
C ASP A 52 6.53 -5.99 -13.51
N PRO A 53 6.45 -6.61 -14.70
CA PRO A 53 6.67 -8.04 -14.89
C PRO A 53 8.08 -8.52 -14.50
N ALA A 54 9.02 -7.61 -14.22
CA ALA A 54 10.33 -7.94 -13.69
C ALA A 54 10.31 -8.41 -12.23
N TRP A 55 9.21 -8.20 -11.49
CA TRP A 55 9.09 -8.73 -10.13
C TRP A 55 8.95 -10.24 -10.12
N ASP A 56 9.63 -10.89 -9.18
CA ASP A 56 9.43 -12.30 -8.86
C ASP A 56 8.78 -12.44 -7.48
N ILE A 57 8.10 -13.57 -7.28
CA ILE A 57 7.49 -13.94 -5.99
C ILE A 57 8.10 -15.24 -5.49
N ASN A 58 8.55 -15.25 -4.25
CA ASN A 58 8.99 -16.47 -3.59
C ASN A 58 8.25 -16.71 -2.27
N LEU A 59 8.37 -17.94 -1.77
CA LEU A 59 7.94 -18.32 -0.42
C LEU A 59 9.19 -18.64 0.40
N CYS A 60 9.38 -17.94 1.50
CA CYS A 60 10.49 -18.17 2.43
C CYS A 60 10.05 -17.97 3.88
N ASP A 61 10.82 -18.48 4.84
CA ASP A 61 10.52 -18.28 6.25
C ASP A 61 10.91 -16.85 6.66
N LEU A 62 9.91 -16.01 6.94
CA LEU A 62 10.10 -14.63 7.39
C LEU A 62 9.80 -14.47 8.89
N SER A 63 9.93 -15.55 9.69
CA SER A 63 9.78 -15.50 11.15
C SER A 63 8.47 -14.87 11.64
N GLY A 64 7.39 -14.98 10.85
CA GLY A 64 6.08 -14.46 11.18
C GLY A 64 5.73 -13.09 10.57
N HIS A 65 6.67 -12.41 9.91
CA HIS A 65 6.34 -11.24 9.08
C HIS A 65 5.37 -11.67 7.95
N GLY A 66 4.54 -10.77 7.43
CA GLY A 66 3.58 -11.14 6.36
C GLY A 66 4.30 -11.39 5.04
N TYR A 67 5.09 -10.39 4.65
CA TYR A 67 5.89 -10.35 3.42
C TYR A 67 7.10 -9.44 3.64
N ASP A 68 8.06 -9.51 2.72
CA ASP A 68 9.23 -8.64 2.63
C ASP A 68 9.54 -8.35 1.15
N MET A 69 10.22 -7.24 0.86
CA MET A 69 10.50 -6.81 -0.50
C MET A 69 11.97 -6.42 -0.67
N ASP A 70 12.63 -7.07 -1.63
CA ASP A 70 13.91 -6.62 -2.16
C ASP A 70 13.62 -5.79 -3.42
N VAL A 71 13.62 -4.47 -3.28
CA VAL A 71 13.27 -3.53 -4.36
C VAL A 71 14.32 -3.55 -5.47
N ASP A 72 15.60 -3.71 -5.11
CA ASP A 72 16.71 -3.72 -6.05
C ASP A 72 16.71 -4.97 -6.94
N GLN A 73 16.44 -6.13 -6.33
CA GLN A 73 16.31 -7.40 -7.06
C GLN A 73 14.91 -7.63 -7.62
N LYS A 74 13.95 -6.77 -7.26
CA LYS A 74 12.51 -6.92 -7.57
C LYS A 74 11.97 -8.27 -7.12
N ILE A 75 12.17 -8.61 -5.85
CA ILE A 75 11.69 -9.87 -5.27
C ILE A 75 10.70 -9.57 -4.15
N LEU A 76 9.47 -10.06 -4.30
CA LEU A 76 8.47 -10.10 -3.24
C LEU A 76 8.53 -11.46 -2.54
N SER A 77 8.95 -11.45 -1.29
CA SER A 77 9.06 -12.65 -0.46
C SER A 77 7.84 -12.78 0.44
N ILE A 78 7.15 -13.91 0.41
CA ILE A 78 5.96 -14.18 1.23
C ILE A 78 6.30 -15.21 2.31
N ASP A 79 5.85 -14.97 3.55
CA ASP A 79 6.19 -15.85 4.66
C ASP A 79 5.55 -17.24 4.52
N SER A 80 6.39 -18.26 4.41
CA SER A 80 5.97 -19.66 4.34
C SER A 80 5.55 -20.22 5.70
N LYS A 81 5.68 -19.43 6.79
CA LYS A 81 5.34 -19.81 8.17
C LYS A 81 6.18 -21.01 8.65
N GLY A 82 7.42 -21.08 8.17
CA GLY A 82 8.37 -22.18 8.45
C GLY A 82 8.01 -23.51 7.77
N LEU A 83 7.07 -23.52 6.83
CA LEU A 83 6.66 -24.71 6.09
C LEU A 83 7.27 -24.76 4.68
N LEU A 84 7.32 -25.98 4.12
CA LEU A 84 7.58 -26.15 2.69
C LEU A 84 6.40 -25.59 1.87
N PRO A 85 6.63 -25.00 0.69
CA PRO A 85 5.58 -24.33 -0.11
C PRO A 85 4.29 -25.14 -0.29
N ASP A 86 4.39 -26.40 -0.73
CA ASP A 86 3.22 -27.25 -0.95
C ASP A 86 2.46 -27.56 0.35
N GLN A 87 3.16 -27.68 1.48
CA GLN A 87 2.56 -27.88 2.81
C GLN A 87 1.88 -26.61 3.32
N ALA A 88 2.49 -25.45 3.05
CA ALA A 88 1.98 -24.15 3.44
C ALA A 88 0.67 -23.84 2.70
N LEU A 89 0.63 -24.08 1.39
CA LEU A 89 -0.52 -23.82 0.53
C LEU A 89 -1.65 -24.86 0.67
N SER A 90 -1.34 -26.08 1.10
CA SER A 90 -2.37 -27.09 1.40
C SER A 90 -2.97 -26.97 2.81
N SER A 91 -2.38 -26.14 3.68
CA SER A 91 -2.86 -25.93 5.05
C SER A 91 -4.09 -25.04 5.08
N SER A 92 -5.19 -25.55 5.64
CA SER A 92 -6.42 -24.76 5.86
C SER A 92 -6.23 -23.58 6.82
N TYR A 93 -5.14 -23.55 7.57
CA TYR A 93 -4.82 -22.49 8.54
C TYR A 93 -3.80 -21.48 8.00
N PHE A 94 -2.75 -21.94 7.30
CA PHE A 94 -1.68 -21.06 6.82
C PHE A 94 -1.96 -20.53 5.42
N ALA A 95 -2.56 -21.32 4.52
CA ALA A 95 -2.83 -20.87 3.16
C ALA A 95 -3.62 -19.55 3.09
N PRO A 96 -4.69 -19.34 3.90
CA PRO A 96 -5.40 -18.06 3.89
C PRO A 96 -4.52 -16.87 4.31
N GLN A 97 -3.62 -17.07 5.29
CA GLN A 97 -2.72 -16.01 5.75
C GLN A 97 -1.65 -15.67 4.70
N ILE A 98 -1.14 -16.69 4.02
CA ILE A 98 -0.20 -16.55 2.91
C ILE A 98 -0.86 -15.79 1.76
N LEU A 99 -2.09 -16.15 1.40
CA LEU A 99 -2.85 -15.47 0.35
C LEU A 99 -3.14 -14.00 0.69
N LEU A 100 -3.53 -13.70 1.94
CA LEU A 100 -3.73 -12.32 2.38
C LEU A 100 -2.43 -11.52 2.31
N SER A 101 -1.32 -12.09 2.78
CA SER A 101 0.00 -11.44 2.73
C SER A 101 0.47 -11.23 1.29
N LEU A 102 0.17 -12.17 0.40
CA LEU A 102 0.46 -12.05 -1.03
C LEU A 102 -0.34 -10.91 -1.69
N ILE A 103 -1.64 -10.79 -1.40
CA ILE A 103 -2.47 -9.71 -1.94
C ILE A 103 -1.94 -8.35 -1.48
N GLU A 104 -1.67 -8.23 -0.17
CA GLU A 104 -1.13 -7.00 0.42
C GLU A 104 0.27 -6.69 -0.13
N GLY A 105 1.13 -7.69 -0.26
CA GLY A 105 2.49 -7.56 -0.80
C GLY A 105 2.50 -7.13 -2.26
N ILE A 106 1.70 -7.76 -3.13
CA ILE A 106 1.58 -7.34 -4.55
C ILE A 106 1.10 -5.88 -4.62
N ARG A 107 0.13 -5.53 -3.77
CA ARG A 107 -0.37 -4.15 -3.75
C ARG A 107 0.69 -3.18 -3.25
N MET A 108 1.53 -3.58 -2.30
CA MET A 108 2.65 -2.76 -1.82
C MET A 108 3.74 -2.59 -2.88
N VAL A 109 4.05 -3.63 -3.67
CA VAL A 109 4.99 -3.53 -4.81
C VAL A 109 4.57 -2.40 -5.75
N ARG A 110 3.30 -2.34 -6.14
CA ARG A 110 2.76 -1.25 -6.96
C ARG A 110 3.01 0.13 -6.34
N HIS A 111 2.86 0.25 -5.02
CA HIS A 111 3.12 1.50 -4.33
C HIS A 111 4.61 1.86 -4.37
N VAL A 112 5.49 0.90 -4.09
CA VAL A 112 6.94 1.11 -4.14
C VAL A 112 7.39 1.56 -5.53
N GLU A 113 6.88 0.92 -6.58
CA GLU A 113 7.17 1.33 -7.97
C GLU A 113 6.68 2.75 -8.29
N TRP A 114 5.49 3.11 -7.80
CA TRP A 114 4.99 4.47 -7.95
C TRP A 114 5.81 5.49 -7.16
N LEU A 115 6.38 5.05 -6.03
CA LEU A 115 7.21 5.82 -5.12
C LEU A 115 8.69 5.79 -5.45
N ASP A 116 9.07 5.21 -6.58
CA ASP A 116 10.44 5.31 -7.05
C ASP A 116 10.83 6.80 -7.16
N ASN A 117 11.88 7.20 -6.43
CA ASN A 117 12.33 8.59 -6.24
C ASN A 117 11.36 9.51 -5.45
N ALA A 118 10.44 8.97 -4.65
CA ALA A 118 9.56 9.77 -3.81
C ALA A 118 10.33 10.64 -2.81
N LEU A 119 11.44 10.13 -2.29
CA LEU A 119 12.35 10.89 -1.42
C LEU A 119 12.89 12.15 -2.09
N GLU A 120 13.42 12.02 -3.29
CA GLU A 120 13.97 13.14 -4.08
C GLU A 120 12.91 14.17 -4.45
N ARG A 121 11.65 13.74 -4.49
CA ARG A 121 10.54 14.59 -4.91
C ARG A 121 9.89 15.33 -3.74
N TYR A 122 9.64 14.64 -2.64
CA TYR A 122 8.69 15.08 -1.63
C TYR A 122 9.35 15.45 -0.30
N HIS A 123 8.74 16.42 0.38
CA HIS A 123 9.11 16.81 1.74
C HIS A 123 8.88 15.64 2.72
N PRO A 124 9.70 15.46 3.77
CA PRO A 124 9.57 14.36 4.75
C PRO A 124 8.15 14.16 5.30
N GLU A 125 7.44 15.24 5.64
CA GLU A 125 6.04 15.16 6.08
C GLU A 125 5.10 14.54 5.03
N SER A 126 5.36 14.81 3.75
CA SER A 126 4.59 14.22 2.65
C SER A 126 4.93 12.75 2.46
N ILE A 127 6.18 12.34 2.67
CA ILE A 127 6.59 10.93 2.62
C ILE A 127 5.90 10.11 3.71
N VAL A 128 5.86 10.62 4.96
CA VAL A 128 5.10 9.97 6.04
C VAL A 128 3.62 9.82 5.68
N LYS A 129 3.01 10.90 5.16
CA LYS A 129 1.61 10.85 4.73
C LYS A 129 1.38 9.87 3.58
N ILE A 130 2.31 9.80 2.62
CA ILE A 130 2.29 8.83 1.52
C ILE A 130 2.35 7.41 2.08
N GLY A 131 3.24 7.13 3.04
CA GLY A 131 3.36 5.83 3.70
C GLY A 131 2.03 5.37 4.29
N ARG A 132 1.36 6.26 5.05
CA ARG A 132 0.01 6.00 5.58
C ARG A 132 -1.00 5.64 4.49
N ILE A 133 -1.00 6.40 3.39
CA ILE A 133 -1.92 6.17 2.26
C ILE A 133 -1.67 4.81 1.63
N CYS A 134 -0.41 4.43 1.41
CA CYS A 134 -0.05 3.16 0.79
C CYS A 134 -0.45 1.96 1.67
N VAL A 135 -0.18 2.03 2.98
CA VAL A 135 -0.57 0.96 3.91
C VAL A 135 -2.10 0.88 4.05
N ALA A 136 -2.79 2.02 4.17
CA ALA A 136 -4.26 2.04 4.27
C ALA A 136 -4.93 1.51 3.00
N ASP A 137 -4.41 1.86 1.83
CA ASP A 137 -4.90 1.37 0.53
C ASP A 137 -4.64 -0.13 0.38
N SER A 138 -3.42 -0.60 0.68
CA SER A 138 -3.06 -2.02 0.57
C SER A 138 -3.97 -2.92 1.43
N VAL A 139 -4.22 -2.53 2.67
CA VAL A 139 -5.15 -3.25 3.56
C VAL A 139 -6.59 -3.19 3.04
N SER A 140 -7.04 -2.04 2.53
CA SER A 140 -8.41 -1.88 2.00
C SER A 140 -8.64 -2.76 0.77
N GLN A 141 -7.68 -2.83 -0.15
CA GLN A 141 -7.76 -3.71 -1.31
C GLN A 141 -7.71 -5.19 -0.90
N THR A 142 -6.88 -5.54 0.10
CA THR A 142 -6.82 -6.90 0.64
C THR A 142 -8.16 -7.34 1.21
N ILE A 143 -8.83 -6.46 1.98
CA ILE A 143 -10.18 -6.70 2.51
C ILE A 143 -11.19 -6.90 1.37
N SER A 144 -11.16 -6.04 0.35
CA SER A 144 -12.03 -6.15 -0.81
C SER A 144 -11.85 -7.49 -1.53
N VAL A 145 -10.62 -7.90 -1.83
CA VAL A 145 -10.33 -9.18 -2.50
C VAL A 145 -10.80 -10.36 -1.65
N ALA A 146 -10.55 -10.35 -0.35
CA ALA A 146 -10.99 -11.42 0.55
C ALA A 146 -12.52 -11.49 0.67
N TRP A 147 -13.21 -10.35 0.68
CA TRP A 147 -14.68 -10.31 0.71
C TRP A 147 -15.28 -10.90 -0.57
N HIS A 148 -14.74 -10.59 -1.75
CA HIS A 148 -15.17 -11.23 -2.99
C HIS A 148 -14.86 -12.74 -3.00
N GLY A 149 -13.68 -13.13 -2.48
CA GLY A 149 -13.28 -14.53 -2.33
C GLY A 149 -14.24 -15.36 -1.46
N ARG A 150 -14.91 -14.76 -0.47
CA ARG A 150 -15.93 -15.42 0.36
C ARG A 150 -17.08 -15.98 -0.49
N GLY A 151 -17.54 -15.23 -1.50
CA GLY A 151 -18.62 -15.67 -2.40
C GLY A 151 -18.22 -16.82 -3.33
N GLN A 152 -16.92 -17.17 -3.37
CA GLN A 152 -16.32 -18.06 -4.36
C GLN A 152 -15.72 -19.33 -3.74
N GLY A 153 -16.06 -19.63 -2.48
CA GLY A 153 -15.56 -20.82 -1.78
C GLY A 153 -14.24 -20.62 -1.04
N CYS A 154 -13.72 -19.39 -0.99
CA CYS A 154 -12.49 -19.05 -0.26
C CYS A 154 -12.80 -18.21 0.99
N ASP A 155 -13.77 -18.69 1.77
CA ASP A 155 -14.26 -18.05 3.00
C ASP A 155 -13.21 -17.98 4.11
N ALA A 156 -12.18 -18.82 4.06
CA ALA A 156 -11.12 -18.87 5.05
C ALA A 156 -10.35 -17.55 5.15
N MET A 157 -10.02 -16.88 4.02
CA MET A 157 -9.35 -15.57 4.04
C MET A 157 -10.19 -14.53 4.80
N TRP A 158 -11.49 -14.49 4.49
CA TRP A 158 -12.42 -13.59 5.15
C TRP A 158 -12.51 -13.83 6.66
N LYS A 159 -12.60 -15.11 7.08
CA LYS A 159 -12.58 -15.49 8.50
C LYS A 159 -11.29 -15.04 9.20
N HIS A 160 -10.15 -15.21 8.54
CA HIS A 160 -8.87 -14.75 9.07
C HIS A 160 -8.82 -13.24 9.27
N LEU A 161 -9.35 -12.44 8.33
CA LEU A 161 -9.44 -10.98 8.49
C LEU A 161 -10.34 -10.58 9.65
N LEU A 162 -11.51 -11.20 9.79
CA LEU A 162 -12.46 -10.91 10.88
C LEU A 162 -11.89 -11.22 12.28
N CYS A 163 -10.94 -12.15 12.38
CA CYS A 163 -10.27 -12.50 13.63
C CYS A 163 -8.89 -11.84 13.80
N GLY A 164 -8.44 -11.06 12.82
CA GLY A 164 -7.10 -10.48 12.76
C GLY A 164 -7.03 -9.03 13.24
N MET A 165 -5.87 -8.42 12.99
CA MET A 165 -5.58 -7.03 13.36
C MET A 165 -6.38 -5.98 12.57
N HIS A 166 -6.96 -6.36 11.43
CA HIS A 166 -7.78 -5.50 10.57
C HIS A 166 -9.27 -5.84 10.68
N SER A 167 -9.68 -6.47 11.78
CA SER A 167 -11.06 -6.93 11.99
C SER A 167 -12.09 -5.80 12.04
N ASP A 168 -11.73 -4.64 12.61
CA ASP A 168 -12.53 -3.41 12.61
C ASP A 168 -12.79 -2.88 11.19
N MET A 169 -11.76 -2.87 10.35
CA MET A 169 -11.84 -2.48 8.95
C MET A 169 -12.69 -3.47 8.15
N ALA A 170 -12.47 -4.77 8.33
CA ALA A 170 -13.27 -5.82 7.67
C ALA A 170 -14.75 -5.74 8.08
N GLN A 171 -15.06 -5.52 9.36
CA GLN A 171 -16.44 -5.31 9.83
C GLN A 171 -17.05 -4.00 9.32
N CYS A 172 -16.24 -2.96 9.10
CA CYS A 172 -16.71 -1.74 8.44
C CYS A 172 -17.12 -2.03 7.00
N PHE A 173 -16.22 -2.66 6.23
CA PHE A 173 -16.45 -3.05 4.84
C PHE A 173 -17.72 -3.89 4.69
N ASP A 174 -17.85 -4.97 5.46
CA ASP A 174 -18.98 -5.90 5.40
C ASP A 174 -20.32 -5.20 5.68
N ARG A 175 -20.35 -4.30 6.68
CA ARG A 175 -21.57 -3.53 6.98
C ARG A 175 -21.99 -2.62 5.85
N VAL A 176 -21.05 -1.99 5.14
CA VAL A 176 -21.36 -1.14 3.99
C VAL A 176 -21.88 -1.99 2.83
N MET A 177 -21.18 -3.10 2.52
CA MET A 177 -21.58 -4.02 1.44
C MET A 177 -22.97 -4.62 1.69
N GLU A 178 -23.21 -5.25 2.83
CA GLU A 178 -24.48 -5.91 3.16
C GLU A 178 -25.64 -4.90 3.18
N ARG A 179 -25.41 -3.70 3.70
CA ARG A 179 -26.43 -2.63 3.70
C ARG A 179 -26.71 -2.11 2.29
N GLY A 180 -25.69 -1.80 1.50
CA GLY A 180 -25.86 -1.24 0.16
C GLY A 180 -26.57 -2.23 -0.77
N LEU A 181 -26.14 -3.50 -0.74
CA LEU A 181 -26.71 -4.55 -1.58
C LEU A 181 -28.15 -4.90 -1.16
N SER A 182 -28.45 -4.95 0.14
CA SER A 182 -29.83 -5.18 0.60
C SER A 182 -30.80 -4.05 0.24
N GLN A 183 -30.28 -2.84 -0.02
CA GLN A 183 -31.06 -1.70 -0.50
C GLN A 183 -31.19 -1.66 -2.03
N GLY A 184 -30.62 -2.63 -2.75
CA GLY A 184 -30.66 -2.71 -4.21
C GLY A 184 -29.71 -1.72 -4.90
N GLY A 185 -28.65 -1.28 -4.21
CA GLY A 185 -27.59 -0.47 -4.81
C GLY A 185 -26.80 -1.24 -5.88
N ASP A 186 -26.19 -0.51 -6.81
CA ASP A 186 -25.26 -1.09 -7.77
C ASP A 186 -23.99 -1.57 -7.06
N GLU A 187 -23.53 -2.79 -7.38
CA GLU A 187 -22.41 -3.41 -6.69
C GLU A 187 -21.12 -2.58 -6.83
N SER A 188 -20.89 -1.93 -7.97
CA SER A 188 -19.71 -1.10 -8.19
C SER A 188 -19.71 0.16 -7.34
N ASP A 189 -20.88 0.80 -7.20
CA ASP A 189 -21.03 2.00 -6.37
C ASP A 189 -20.89 1.66 -4.89
N VAL A 190 -21.52 0.56 -4.45
CA VAL A 190 -21.44 0.07 -3.06
C VAL A 190 -20.02 -0.36 -2.71
N LEU A 191 -19.30 -1.02 -3.63
CA LEU A 191 -17.90 -1.39 -3.46
C LEU A 191 -17.01 -0.16 -3.29
N THR A 192 -17.23 0.87 -4.09
CA THR A 192 -16.50 2.15 -3.99
C THR A 192 -16.70 2.78 -2.61
N GLU A 193 -17.95 2.83 -2.14
CA GLU A 193 -18.28 3.34 -0.80
C GLU A 193 -17.63 2.49 0.31
N ALA A 194 -17.67 1.16 0.18
CA ALA A 194 -17.09 0.25 1.16
C ALA A 194 -15.56 0.40 1.25
N LEU A 195 -14.87 0.53 0.11
CA LEU A 195 -13.45 0.81 0.05
C LEU A 195 -13.10 2.17 0.67
N GLU A 196 -13.84 3.23 0.35
CA GLU A 196 -13.62 4.56 0.93
C GLU A 196 -13.77 4.53 2.45
N MET A 197 -14.85 3.93 2.95
CA MET A 197 -15.12 3.83 4.39
C MET A 197 -14.06 3.00 5.11
N THR A 198 -13.66 1.88 4.53
CA THR A 198 -12.60 1.00 5.07
C THR A 198 -11.27 1.73 5.16
N PHE A 199 -10.89 2.43 4.08
CA PHE A 199 -9.69 3.25 4.05
C PHE A 199 -9.69 4.32 5.14
N ARG A 200 -10.82 4.99 5.37
CA ARG A 200 -10.95 5.99 6.44
C ARG A 200 -10.88 5.36 7.83
N THR A 201 -11.43 4.16 8.01
CA THR A 201 -11.35 3.42 9.28
C THR A 201 -9.90 3.10 9.65
N TRP A 202 -9.01 2.87 8.69
CA TRP A 202 -7.59 2.66 8.97
C TRP A 202 -6.96 3.79 9.80
N PHE A 203 -7.29 5.05 9.48
CA PHE A 203 -6.78 6.24 10.18
C PHE A 203 -7.36 6.43 11.59
N THR A 204 -8.38 5.66 11.98
CA THR A 204 -9.00 5.79 13.31
C THR A 204 -8.27 5.00 14.40
N ASP A 205 -7.33 4.13 14.02
CA ASP A 205 -6.47 3.39 14.94
C ASP A 205 -5.13 4.13 15.12
N GLU A 206 -4.97 4.80 16.26
CA GLU A 206 -3.77 5.59 16.58
C GLU A 206 -2.50 4.73 16.59
N ASP A 207 -2.56 3.48 17.06
CA ASP A 207 -1.40 2.60 17.15
C ASP A 207 -0.92 2.19 15.75
N ARG A 208 -1.84 1.95 14.80
CA ARG A 208 -1.48 1.70 13.39
C ARG A 208 -0.81 2.91 12.76
N VAL A 209 -1.38 4.10 12.97
CA VAL A 209 -0.83 5.35 12.42
C VAL A 209 0.56 5.60 12.98
N VAL A 210 0.75 5.48 14.31
CA VAL A 210 2.04 5.71 14.97
C VAL A 210 3.09 4.70 14.51
N ARG A 211 2.74 3.43 14.33
CA ARG A 211 3.66 2.42 13.80
C ARG A 211 4.05 2.72 12.35
N CYS A 212 3.06 3.02 11.50
CA CYS A 212 3.32 3.35 10.09
C CYS A 212 4.21 4.60 9.94
N ASP A 213 3.99 5.61 10.77
CA ASP A 213 4.87 6.79 10.84
C ASP A 213 6.29 6.41 11.21
N HIS A 214 6.45 5.57 12.24
CA HIS A 214 7.75 5.13 12.71
C HIS A 214 8.50 4.38 11.60
N ASP A 215 7.83 3.42 10.96
CA ASP A 215 8.40 2.64 9.85
C ASP A 215 8.78 3.55 8.67
N SER A 216 7.91 4.49 8.31
CA SER A 216 8.19 5.47 7.24
C SER A 216 9.41 6.35 7.57
N LEU A 217 9.56 6.76 8.83
CA LEU A 217 10.69 7.57 9.28
C LEU A 217 11.99 6.75 9.28
N ASN A 218 11.95 5.49 9.70
CA ASN A 218 13.13 4.60 9.66
C ASN A 218 13.61 4.38 8.22
N VAL A 219 12.68 4.14 7.27
CA VAL A 219 13.03 4.01 5.85
C VAL A 219 13.66 5.31 5.31
N MET A 220 13.14 6.47 5.70
CA MET A 220 13.77 7.74 5.30
C MET A 220 15.18 7.91 5.88
N ASP A 221 15.41 7.50 7.13
CA ASP A 221 16.72 7.58 7.78
C ASP A 221 17.73 6.64 7.13
N GLU A 222 17.33 5.40 6.81
CA GLU A 222 18.14 4.44 6.04
C GLU A 222 18.57 5.02 4.70
N LEU A 223 17.61 5.56 3.94
CA LEU A 223 17.87 6.13 2.61
C LEU A 223 18.68 7.45 2.64
N LEU A 224 18.59 8.22 3.73
CA LEU A 224 19.46 9.38 3.94
C LEU A 224 20.92 8.98 4.19
N ASN A 225 21.16 7.83 4.82
CA ASN A 225 22.51 7.29 4.99
C ASN A 225 23.13 6.89 3.65
N ASP A 226 22.31 6.59 2.64
CA ASP A 226 22.74 6.31 1.27
C ASP A 226 22.94 7.60 0.42
N GLU A 227 23.00 8.77 1.07
CA GLU A 227 23.22 10.09 0.46
C GLU A 227 22.15 10.51 -0.56
N ILE A 228 20.93 9.98 -0.46
CA ILE A 228 19.80 10.40 -1.31
C ILE A 228 19.33 11.80 -0.89
N GLU A 229 19.32 12.74 -1.85
CA GLU A 229 18.79 14.09 -1.61
C GLU A 229 17.27 14.04 -1.36
N ILE A 230 16.80 14.74 -0.32
CA ILE A 230 15.37 14.85 -0.03
C ILE A 230 14.77 16.07 -0.73
N GLY A 231 13.63 15.83 -1.38
CA GLY A 231 12.85 16.84 -2.06
C GLY A 231 12.06 17.76 -1.14
N PHE A 232 11.49 18.80 -1.73
CA PHE A 232 10.78 19.85 -1.00
C PHE A 232 9.32 20.01 -1.43
N LYS A 233 8.81 19.16 -2.32
CA LYS A 233 7.41 19.27 -2.78
C LYS A 233 6.47 18.68 -1.76
N HIS A 234 5.31 19.29 -1.58
CA HIS A 234 4.22 18.63 -0.87
C HIS A 234 3.49 17.68 -1.82
N ILE A 235 2.94 16.59 -1.27
CA ILE A 235 2.08 15.68 -2.03
C ILE A 235 0.92 16.43 -2.67
N GLU A 236 0.58 16.11 -3.92
CA GLU A 236 -0.53 16.71 -4.64
C GLU A 236 -1.75 15.78 -4.65
N GLN A 237 -2.94 16.33 -4.87
CA GLN A 237 -4.16 15.53 -4.97
C GLN A 237 -4.08 14.46 -6.08
N ALA A 238 -3.45 14.79 -7.22
CA ALA A 238 -3.28 13.84 -8.32
C ALA A 238 -2.44 12.62 -7.91
N SER A 239 -1.43 12.82 -7.06
CA SER A 239 -0.63 11.73 -6.48
C SER A 239 -1.49 10.79 -5.63
N ILE A 240 -2.38 11.33 -4.79
CA ILE A 240 -3.29 10.52 -3.98
C ILE A 240 -4.22 9.68 -4.86
N VAL A 241 -4.75 10.26 -5.95
CA VAL A 241 -5.59 9.54 -6.93
C VAL A 241 -4.83 8.35 -7.51
N CYS A 242 -3.58 8.54 -7.92
CA CYS A 242 -2.74 7.46 -8.47
C CYS A 242 -2.47 6.37 -7.43
N LEU A 243 -2.27 6.74 -6.16
CA LEU A 243 -2.05 5.77 -5.10
C LEU A 243 -3.30 4.90 -4.87
N THR A 244 -4.50 5.49 -4.88
CA THR A 244 -5.74 4.81 -4.44
C THR A 244 -6.63 4.33 -5.58
N LEU A 245 -6.04 3.89 -6.70
CA LEU A 245 -6.79 3.26 -7.79
C LEU A 245 -7.33 1.90 -7.37
N GLN A 246 -8.59 1.60 -7.69
CA GLN A 246 -9.15 0.27 -7.47
C GLN A 246 -8.39 -0.79 -8.28
N VAL A 247 -8.20 -1.98 -7.70
CA VAL A 247 -7.52 -3.12 -8.35
C VAL A 247 -8.18 -3.46 -9.69
N GLY A 248 -7.36 -3.59 -10.74
CA GLY A 248 -7.84 -3.89 -12.11
C GLY A 248 -8.61 -2.75 -12.77
N GLY A 249 -8.62 -1.56 -12.17
CA GLY A 249 -9.30 -0.38 -12.66
C GLY A 249 -8.38 0.84 -12.76
N ASN A 250 -8.84 1.85 -13.49
CA ASN A 250 -8.12 3.13 -13.65
C ASN A 250 -8.81 4.28 -12.90
N VAL A 251 -9.63 3.95 -11.91
CA VAL A 251 -10.44 4.90 -11.15
C VAL A 251 -10.10 4.78 -9.68
N THR A 252 -9.95 5.92 -9.01
CA THR A 252 -9.80 5.95 -7.55
C THR A 252 -11.14 5.68 -6.88
N TYR A 253 -11.12 4.90 -5.81
CA TYR A 253 -12.32 4.70 -4.99
C TYR A 253 -12.58 5.85 -4.01
N LEU A 254 -11.66 6.81 -3.90
CA LEU A 254 -11.84 7.99 -3.04
C LEU A 254 -12.63 9.07 -3.78
N CYS A 255 -13.74 9.49 -3.19
CA CYS A 255 -14.51 10.60 -3.73
C CYS A 255 -13.74 11.94 -3.63
N ARG A 256 -14.16 12.90 -4.46
CA ARG A 256 -13.50 14.21 -4.57
C ARG A 256 -13.42 14.97 -3.25
N ASP A 257 -14.43 14.83 -2.40
CA ASP A 257 -14.46 15.53 -1.12
C ASP A 257 -13.53 14.88 -0.10
N VAL A 258 -13.39 13.55 -0.08
CA VAL A 258 -12.37 12.86 0.73
C VAL A 258 -10.97 13.22 0.27
N LEU A 259 -10.70 13.24 -1.04
CA LEU A 259 -9.40 13.69 -1.55
C LEU A 259 -9.06 15.12 -1.11
N ARG A 260 -10.05 16.03 -1.11
CA ARG A 260 -9.86 17.41 -0.64
C ARG A 260 -9.65 17.45 0.88
N ASP A 261 -10.39 16.65 1.62
CA ASP A 261 -10.29 16.55 3.07
C ASP A 261 -8.91 16.04 3.49
N MET A 262 -8.41 14.99 2.84
CA MET A 262 -7.05 14.46 3.04
C MET A 262 -5.98 15.54 2.86
N MET A 263 -6.17 16.50 1.96
CA MET A 263 -5.19 17.57 1.73
C MET A 263 -5.16 18.62 2.85
N ARG A 264 -6.22 18.77 3.64
CA ARG A 264 -6.39 19.91 4.55
C ARG A 264 -6.58 19.51 6.01
N ASN A 265 -7.13 18.34 6.25
CA ASN A 265 -7.53 17.89 7.56
C ASN A 265 -6.33 17.28 8.30
N PRO A 266 -5.94 17.82 9.48
CA PRO A 266 -4.86 17.29 10.28
C PRO A 266 -5.04 15.81 10.63
N PHE A 267 -6.27 15.30 10.68
CA PHE A 267 -6.56 13.89 10.92
C PHE A 267 -5.75 12.93 10.01
N TYR A 268 -5.48 13.30 8.76
CA TYR A 268 -4.72 12.44 7.84
C TYR A 268 -3.21 12.73 7.82
N GLY A 269 -2.77 13.89 8.31
CA GLY A 269 -1.40 14.39 8.11
C GLY A 269 -0.62 14.77 9.37
N ALA A 270 -1.28 14.91 10.52
CA ALA A 270 -0.61 15.22 11.78
C ALA A 270 0.14 13.99 12.28
N ILE A 271 1.34 14.20 12.81
CA ILE A 271 2.12 13.19 13.53
C ILE A 271 1.94 13.48 15.01
N ASP A 272 1.12 12.70 15.72
CA ASP A 272 0.75 13.01 17.11
C ASP A 272 1.72 12.41 18.15
N SER A 273 2.47 11.37 17.77
CA SER A 273 3.50 10.78 18.63
C SER A 273 4.70 11.70 18.78
N LEU A 274 5.04 12.07 20.03
CA LEU A 274 6.22 12.89 20.34
C LEU A 274 7.52 12.27 19.84
N ILE A 275 7.61 10.93 19.85
CA ILE A 275 8.79 10.20 19.35
C ILE A 275 8.94 10.42 17.85
N ASN A 276 7.86 10.20 17.09
CA ASN A 276 7.87 10.37 15.63
C ASN A 276 8.04 11.83 15.22
N GLN A 277 7.45 12.78 15.96
CA GLN A 277 7.71 14.21 15.76
C GLN A 277 9.19 14.55 15.95
N THR A 278 9.81 14.02 17.01
CA THR A 278 11.23 14.26 17.28
C THR A 278 12.10 13.67 16.18
N HIS A 279 11.81 12.43 15.75
CA HIS A 279 12.52 11.74 14.68
C HIS A 279 12.40 12.51 13.35
N LEU A 280 11.19 12.91 12.96
CA LEU A 280 10.97 13.75 11.78
C LEU A 280 11.78 15.06 11.85
N MET A 281 11.79 15.72 13.01
CA MET A 281 12.53 16.95 13.19
C MET A 281 14.05 16.76 13.12
N GLN A 282 14.57 15.57 13.42
CA GLN A 282 15.98 15.22 13.19
C GLN A 282 16.24 15.10 11.69
N ILE A 283 15.46 14.29 10.97
CA ILE A 283 15.52 14.16 9.51
C ILE A 283 15.47 15.53 8.80
N ILE A 284 14.52 16.40 9.16
CA ILE A 284 14.40 17.76 8.59
C ILE A 284 15.61 18.65 8.92
N ARG A 285 16.28 18.42 10.05
CA ARG A 285 17.49 19.17 10.41
C ARG A 285 18.69 18.68 9.62
N ASP A 286 18.83 17.37 9.46
CA ASP A 286 19.98 16.74 8.83
C ASP A 286 19.99 17.01 7.32
N THR A 287 18.81 16.97 6.69
CA THR A 287 18.60 17.40 5.29
C THR A 287 18.92 18.88 5.00
N LYS A 288 19.03 19.74 6.03
CA LYS A 288 19.34 21.17 5.87
C LYS A 288 20.82 21.50 6.09
N ILE A 289 21.65 20.51 6.36
CA ILE A 289 23.09 20.69 6.59
C ILE A 289 23.80 20.69 5.24
N ASN A 290 24.49 21.80 4.93
CA ASN A 290 25.41 21.91 3.81
C ASN A 290 26.83 21.65 4.33
N GLU A 291 27.56 20.70 3.75
CA GLU A 291 28.97 20.50 4.08
C GLU A 291 29.87 21.42 3.26
N VAL A 292 30.82 22.09 3.92
CA VAL A 292 31.90 22.82 3.26
C VAL A 292 33.23 22.31 3.81
N ALA A 293 34.11 21.80 2.95
CA ALA A 293 35.41 21.23 3.30
C ALA A 293 35.36 20.16 4.42
N GLY A 294 34.32 19.30 4.42
CA GLY A 294 34.13 18.24 5.42
C GLY A 294 33.69 18.74 6.80
N ILE A 295 33.21 19.99 6.89
CA ILE A 295 32.59 20.54 8.09
C ILE A 295 31.11 20.81 7.80
N PRO A 296 30.17 20.30 8.62
CA PRO A 296 28.75 20.53 8.45
C PRO A 296 28.35 21.96 8.86
N PHE A 297 27.65 22.67 7.97
CA PHE A 297 27.10 23.99 8.22
C PHE A 297 25.61 24.03 7.94
N ARG A 298 24.84 24.66 8.84
CA ARG A 298 23.40 24.87 8.64
C ARG A 298 23.04 26.10 7.81
N ASP A 299 24.01 26.98 7.62
CA ASP A 299 23.84 28.25 6.91
C ASP A 299 25.05 28.41 5.99
N ILE A 300 24.79 28.48 4.68
CA ILE A 300 25.83 28.62 3.67
C ILE A 300 26.54 29.98 3.75
N ASP A 301 25.86 31.01 4.28
CA ASP A 301 26.45 32.31 4.57
C ASP A 301 27.37 32.23 5.80
N LEU A 302 27.06 31.36 6.76
CA LEU A 302 27.95 31.08 7.88
C LEU A 302 29.14 30.22 7.42
N ALA A 303 28.90 29.22 6.59
CA ALA A 303 29.93 28.35 6.02
C ALA A 303 30.96 29.14 5.22
N SER A 304 30.48 30.01 4.32
CA SER A 304 31.33 30.89 3.53
C SER A 304 32.16 31.82 4.41
N ARG A 305 31.60 32.38 5.51
CA ARG A 305 32.36 33.20 6.47
C ARG A 305 33.42 32.45 7.26
N PHE A 306 33.18 31.18 7.61
CA PHE A 306 34.16 30.36 8.32
C PHE A 306 35.27 29.83 7.40
N MET A 307 34.97 29.62 6.11
CA MET A 307 35.86 29.04 5.13
C MET A 307 36.55 30.08 4.22
N MET A 308 36.38 31.38 4.48
CA MET A 308 37.24 32.42 3.90
C MET A 308 38.66 32.31 4.47
N ILE A 309 39.40 31.32 3.98
CA ILE A 309 40.84 31.36 3.79
C ILE A 309 41.02 31.96 2.39
N ASP A 310 41.85 33.00 2.29
CA ASP A 310 42.21 33.70 1.04
C ASP A 310 42.58 32.76 -0.12
#